data_AF-A0A4Q4L395-F1
#
_entry.id   AF-A0A4Q4L395-F1
#
_cell.length_a   1.000
_cell.length_b   1.000
_cell.length_c   1.000
_cell.angle_alpha   90.00
_cell.angle_beta   90.00
_cell.angle_gamma   90.00
#
_symmetry.space_group_name_H-M   'P 1'
#
loop_
_entity.id
_entity.type
_entity.pdbx_description
1 polymer ?
#
loop_
_entity_poly.entity_id
_entity_poly.type
_entity_poly.pdbx_seq_one_letter_code
_entity_poly.pdbx_strand_id
1 'polypeptide(L)'
;MKKALIAYVATLLTFLLLDGIWLGLLMAPTYRELLGSLMLEKPLLLPAAVFYCLYVIGCVVFVVLPALSWQRAAKLGGLLGLVAYGTYDLTNWATLRDWSVQVSLMDWAWGIVATAVACTVGYLVAKRFA
;
A
#
# COMPACT_ATOMS: atom_id res chain seq x y z
N MET A 1 24.10 4.51 2.47
CA MET A 1 23.58 3.13 2.65
C MET A 1 22.68 2.98 3.88
N LYS A 2 23.13 3.36 5.10
CA LYS A 2 22.33 3.22 6.33
C LYS A 2 20.94 3.89 6.27
N LYS A 3 20.86 5.14 5.79
CA LYS A 3 19.60 5.88 5.63
C LYS A 3 18.55 5.16 4.78
N ALA A 4 18.97 4.61 3.64
CA ALA A 4 18.06 3.91 2.72
C ALA A 4 17.52 2.61 3.32
N LEU A 5 18.37 1.86 4.03
CA LEU A 5 17.95 0.67 4.74
C LEU A 5 16.95 0.99 5.87
N ILE A 6 17.22 2.02 6.66
CA ILE A 6 16.30 2.47 7.73
C ILE A 6 14.96 2.91 7.14
N ALA A 7 14.98 3.71 6.07
CA ALA A 7 13.77 4.12 5.35
C ALA A 7 12.97 2.89 4.88
N TYR A 8 13.63 1.92 4.26
CA TYR A 8 12.99 0.72 3.75
C TYR A 8 12.33 -0.11 4.86
N VAL A 9 13.07 -0.43 5.92
CA VAL A 9 12.51 -1.23 7.02
C VAL A 9 11.36 -0.50 7.71
N ALA A 10 11.50 0.80 7.98
CA ALA A 10 10.45 1.59 8.63
C ALA A 10 9.18 1.68 7.76
N THR A 11 9.31 1.92 6.46
CA THR A 11 8.18 1.95 5.53
C THR A 11 7.55 0.56 5.40
N LEU A 12 8.34 -0.50 5.26
CA LEU A 12 7.84 -1.88 5.13
C LEU A 12 7.03 -2.30 6.34
N LEU A 13 7.58 -2.14 7.55
CA LEU A 13 6.89 -2.52 8.78
C LEU A 13 5.60 -1.71 8.97
N THR A 14 5.64 -0.41 8.69
CA THR A 14 4.45 0.44 8.78
C THR A 14 3.38 -0.02 7.80
N PHE A 15 3.75 -0.27 6.55
CA PHE A 15 2.82 -0.68 5.51
C PHE A 15 2.22 -2.06 5.81
N LEU A 16 3.04 -3.05 6.18
CA LEU A 16 2.58 -4.39 6.55
C LEU A 16 1.63 -4.36 7.76
N LEU A 17 1.90 -3.52 8.77
CA LEU A 17 1.02 -3.39 9.92
C LEU A 17 -0.34 -2.82 9.52
N LEU A 18 -0.34 -1.74 8.74
CA LEU A 18 -1.56 -1.11 8.25
C LEU A 18 -2.36 -2.09 7.38
N ASP A 19 -1.71 -2.73 6.42
CA ASP A 19 -2.38 -3.62 5.49
C ASP A 19 -2.85 -4.91 6.17
N GLY A 20 -2.10 -5.43 7.14
CA GLY A 20 -2.53 -6.56 7.97
C GLY A 20 -3.80 -6.25 8.77
N ILE A 21 -3.93 -5.02 9.30
CA ILE A 21 -5.17 -4.57 9.97
C ILE A 21 -6.32 -4.46 8.96
N TRP A 22 -6.06 -3.86 7.80
CA TRP A 22 -7.06 -3.69 6.75
C TRP A 22 -7.60 -5.04 6.25
N LEU A 23 -6.71 -5.91 5.75
CA LEU A 23 -7.06 -7.21 5.19
C LEU A 23 -7.63 -8.16 6.23
N GLY A 24 -7.08 -8.16 7.45
CA GLY A 24 -7.42 -9.14 8.48
C GLY A 24 -8.63 -8.77 9.32
N LEU A 25 -8.77 -7.50 9.71
CA LEU A 25 -9.76 -7.06 10.70
C LEU A 25 -10.89 -6.24 10.08
N LEU A 26 -10.57 -5.34 9.16
CA LEU A 26 -11.55 -4.38 8.64
C LEU A 26 -12.30 -4.91 7.42
N MET A 27 -11.58 -5.50 6.46
CA MET A 27 -12.12 -5.87 5.15
C MET A 27 -12.26 -7.36 4.91
N ALA A 28 -11.75 -8.23 5.77
CA ALA A 28 -11.86 -9.68 5.62
C ALA A 28 -13.30 -10.16 5.27
N PRO A 29 -14.36 -9.78 6.01
CA PRO A 29 -15.72 -10.20 5.68
C PRO A 29 -16.23 -9.55 4.39
N THR A 30 -15.98 -8.25 4.21
CA THR A 30 -16.44 -7.47 3.05
C THR A 30 -15.83 -7.98 1.75
N TYR A 31 -14.53 -8.32 1.72
CA TYR A 31 -13.92 -8.92 0.54
C TYR A 31 -14.52 -10.29 0.23
N ARG A 32 -14.75 -11.15 1.23
CA ARG A 32 -15.38 -12.46 0.99
C ARG A 32 -16.78 -12.32 0.40
N GLU A 33 -17.54 -11.33 0.86
CA GLU A 33 -18.88 -11.05 0.35
C GLU A 33 -18.86 -10.45 -1.06
N LEU A 34 -18.05 -9.42 -1.29
CA LEU A 34 -18.06 -8.65 -2.53
C LEU A 34 -17.25 -9.27 -3.67
N LEU A 35 -16.21 -10.05 -3.37
CA LEU A 35 -15.40 -10.74 -4.37
C LEU A 35 -15.84 -12.19 -4.57
N GLY A 36 -16.42 -12.83 -3.55
CA GLY A 36 -17.01 -14.17 -3.66
C GLY A 36 -16.08 -15.19 -4.35
N SER A 37 -16.51 -15.69 -5.51
CA SER A 37 -15.78 -16.68 -6.31
C SER A 37 -14.48 -16.17 -6.93
N LEU A 38 -14.22 -14.86 -6.93
CA LEU A 38 -12.94 -14.30 -7.38
C LEU A 38 -11.81 -14.51 -6.36
N MET A 39 -12.14 -14.78 -5.09
CA MET A 39 -11.12 -15.02 -4.07
C MET A 39 -10.59 -16.44 -4.10
N LEU A 40 -9.27 -16.57 -3.99
CA LEU A 40 -8.65 -17.86 -3.71
C LEU A 40 -9.01 -18.36 -2.32
N GLU A 41 -9.16 -19.67 -2.17
CA GLU A 41 -9.35 -20.31 -0.85
C GLU A 41 -8.17 -20.05 0.09
N LYS A 42 -6.96 -19.99 -0.47
CA LYS A 42 -5.72 -19.70 0.25
C LYS A 42 -4.91 -18.65 -0.50
N PRO A 43 -4.48 -17.57 0.17
CA PRO A 43 -3.61 -16.57 -0.43
C PRO A 43 -2.29 -17.19 -0.91
N LEU A 44 -1.83 -16.76 -2.09
CA LEU A 44 -0.50 -17.10 -2.57
C LEU A 44 0.53 -16.21 -1.88
N LEU A 45 1.30 -16.78 -0.96
CA LEU A 45 2.24 -16.02 -0.12
C LEU A 45 3.41 -15.41 -0.91
N LEU A 46 3.89 -16.10 -1.94
CA LEU A 46 5.05 -15.63 -2.71
C LEU A 46 4.72 -14.36 -3.52
N PRO A 47 3.66 -14.29 -4.35
CA PRO A 47 3.26 -13.05 -5.01
C PRO A 47 3.00 -11.90 -4.02
N ALA A 48 2.36 -12.18 -2.88
CA ALA A 48 2.11 -11.17 -1.85
C ALA A 48 3.44 -10.61 -1.28
N ALA A 49 4.39 -11.48 -0.93
CA ALA A 49 5.69 -11.06 -0.41
C ALA A 49 6.47 -10.22 -1.45
N VAL A 50 6.45 -10.64 -2.72
CA VAL A 50 7.09 -9.88 -3.81
C VAL A 50 6.45 -8.51 -3.97
N PHE A 51 5.11 -8.42 -3.94
CA PHE A 51 4.38 -7.16 -3.98
C PHE A 51 4.83 -6.22 -2.85
N TYR A 52 4.79 -6.66 -1.59
CA TYR A 52 5.16 -5.81 -0.46
C TYR A 52 6.58 -5.27 -0.57
N CYS A 53 7.54 -6.14 -0.93
CA CYS A 53 8.92 -5.72 -1.12
C CYS A 53 9.06 -4.72 -2.29
N LEU A 54 8.46 -5.02 -3.43
CA LEU A 54 8.53 -4.18 -4.63
C LEU A 54 7.86 -2.82 -4.41
N TYR A 55 6.67 -2.82 -3.82
CA TYR A 55 5.90 -1.61 -3.58
C TYR A 55 6.65 -0.67 -2.63
N VAL A 56 7.26 -1.22 -1.56
CA VAL A 56 8.05 -0.42 -0.62
C VAL A 56 9.34 0.11 -1.26
N ILE A 57 9.97 -0.61 -2.20
CA ILE A 57 11.05 -0.04 -3.01
C ILE A 57 10.57 1.24 -3.72
N GLY A 58 9.40 1.19 -4.36
CA GLY A 58 8.78 2.35 -5.01
C GLY A 58 8.53 3.50 -4.05
N CYS A 59 7.92 3.23 -2.89
CA CYS A 59 7.71 4.22 -1.83
C CYS A 59 9.03 4.88 -1.40
N VAL A 60 10.07 4.09 -1.18
CA VAL A 60 11.35 4.63 -0.69
C VAL A 60 12.05 5.47 -1.74
N VAL A 61 12.15 4.96 -2.97
CA VAL A 61 12.90 5.60 -4.07
C VAL A 61 12.19 6.86 -4.56
N PHE A 62 10.88 6.81 -4.77
CA PHE A 62 10.13 7.93 -5.36
C PHE A 62 9.63 8.94 -4.33
N VAL A 63 9.46 8.54 -3.07
CA VAL A 63 8.83 9.39 -2.05
C VAL A 63 9.76 9.66 -0.87
N VAL A 64 10.16 8.61 -0.13
CA VAL A 64 10.81 8.78 1.19
C VAL A 64 12.18 9.45 1.10
N LEU A 65 13.05 8.96 0.21
CA LEU A 65 14.40 9.50 0.05
C LEU A 65 14.45 10.93 -0.51
N PRO A 66 13.68 11.28 -1.56
CA PRO A 66 13.70 12.65 -2.10
C PRO A 66 12.85 13.65 -1.31
N ALA A 67 12.06 13.21 -0.32
CA ALA A 67 11.24 14.13 0.48
C ALA A 67 12.09 15.09 1.32
N LEU A 68 11.72 16.37 1.29
CA LEU A 68 12.33 17.44 2.11
C LEU A 68 11.51 17.77 3.37
N SER A 69 10.28 17.27 3.44
CA SER A 69 9.36 17.47 4.56
C SER A 69 8.40 16.28 4.67
N TRP A 70 7.85 16.07 5.87
CA TRP A 70 6.90 14.97 6.09
C TRP A 70 5.59 15.21 5.32
N GLN A 71 5.19 16.48 5.13
CA GLN A 71 4.03 16.83 4.32
C GLN A 71 4.22 16.45 2.86
N ARG A 72 5.44 16.63 2.32
CA ARG A 72 5.76 16.20 0.96
C ARG A 72 5.75 14.68 0.85
N ALA A 73 6.30 13.97 1.84
CA ALA A 73 6.24 12.51 1.91
C ALA A 73 4.79 11.99 1.96
N ALA A 74 3.93 12.62 2.77
CA ALA A 74 2.51 12.27 2.87
C ALA A 74 1.77 12.50 1.55
N LYS A 75 1.93 13.68 0.92
CA LYS A 75 1.25 14.02 -0.33
C LYS A 75 1.66 13.12 -1.49
N LEU A 76 2.97 12.93 -1.68
CA LEU A 76 3.48 12.09 -2.77
C LEU A 76 3.27 10.59 -2.48
N GLY A 77 3.32 10.17 -1.21
CA GLY A 77 2.95 8.82 -0.81
C GLY A 77 1.48 8.53 -1.07
N GLY A 78 0.59 9.46 -0.73
CA GLY A 78 -0.83 9.34 -1.04
C GLY A 78 -1.11 9.32 -2.55
N LEU A 79 -0.40 10.15 -3.33
CA LEU A 79 -0.48 10.10 -4.79
C LEU A 79 0.02 8.77 -5.36
N LEU A 80 1.12 8.24 -4.84
CA LEU A 80 1.63 6.92 -5.25
C LEU A 80 0.61 5.82 -4.92
N GLY A 81 -0.01 5.87 -3.74
CA GLY A 81 -1.10 4.98 -3.34
C GLY A 81 -2.31 5.07 -4.28
N LEU A 82 -2.76 6.29 -4.58
CA LEU A 82 -3.82 6.52 -5.57
C LEU A 82 -3.51 5.86 -6.91
N VAL A 83 -2.30 6.07 -7.43
CA VAL A 83 -1.90 5.52 -8.73
C VAL A 83 -1.82 4.00 -8.68
N ALA A 84 -1.17 3.42 -7.68
CA ALA A 84 -0.96 1.99 -7.59
C ALA A 84 -2.27 1.22 -7.41
N TYR A 85 -3.06 1.57 -6.39
CA TYR A 85 -4.34 0.93 -6.10
C TYR A 85 -5.32 1.20 -7.23
N GLY A 86 -5.33 2.41 -7.80
CA GLY A 86 -6.19 2.74 -8.93
C GLY A 86 -5.88 1.98 -10.18
N THR A 87 -4.60 1.79 -10.47
CA THR A 87 -4.21 0.99 -11.62
C THR A 87 -4.73 -0.43 -11.46
N TYR A 88 -4.64 -1.03 -10.27
CA TYR A 88 -5.19 -2.35 -10.00
C TYR A 88 -6.73 -2.36 -10.10
N ASP A 89 -7.41 -1.52 -9.33
CA ASP A 89 -8.88 -1.51 -9.23
C ASP A 89 -9.57 -1.12 -10.53
N LEU A 90 -9.10 -0.07 -11.21
CA LEU A 90 -9.70 0.36 -12.48
C LEU A 90 -9.46 -0.67 -13.58
N THR A 91 -8.29 -1.30 -13.61
CA THR A 91 -8.02 -2.35 -14.61
C THR A 91 -8.91 -3.56 -14.38
N ASN A 92 -9.07 -4.00 -13.13
CA ASN A 92 -9.96 -5.10 -12.80
C ASN A 92 -11.42 -4.75 -13.11
N TRP A 93 -11.87 -3.53 -12.76
CA TRP A 93 -13.22 -3.09 -13.08
C TRP A 93 -13.47 -3.01 -14.59
N ALA A 94 -12.46 -2.64 -15.37
CA ALA A 94 -12.57 -2.59 -16.83
C ALA A 94 -12.55 -3.98 -17.50
N THR A 95 -11.99 -5.00 -16.85
CA THR A 95 -11.69 -6.29 -17.50
C THR A 95 -12.45 -7.49 -16.94
N LEU A 96 -12.94 -7.41 -15.69
CA LEU A 96 -13.65 -8.49 -15.02
C LEU A 96 -15.16 -8.18 -14.95
N ARG A 97 -15.99 -9.18 -15.29
CA ARG A 97 -17.45 -9.01 -15.41
C ARG A 97 -18.13 -8.62 -14.10
N ASP A 98 -17.71 -9.21 -12.99
CA ASP A 98 -18.39 -9.10 -11.69
C ASP A 98 -17.54 -8.38 -10.63
N TRP A 99 -16.66 -7.46 -11.07
CA TRP A 99 -15.82 -6.69 -10.15
C TRP A 99 -16.63 -5.63 -9.39
N SER A 100 -16.47 -5.60 -8.07
CA SER A 100 -17.20 -4.67 -7.22
C SER A 100 -16.62 -3.25 -7.26
N VAL A 101 -17.46 -2.29 -7.66
CA VAL A 101 -17.14 -0.85 -7.59
C VAL A 101 -16.91 -0.41 -6.15
N GLN A 102 -17.64 -1.00 -5.20
CA GLN A 102 -17.49 -0.68 -3.78
C GLN A 102 -16.12 -1.09 -3.27
N VAL A 103 -15.64 -2.30 -3.63
CA VAL A 103 -14.26 -2.73 -3.33
C VAL A 103 -13.27 -1.71 -3.89
N SER A 104 -13.45 -1.33 -5.16
CA SER A 104 -12.55 -0.38 -5.82
C SER A 104 -12.45 0.94 -5.06
N LEU A 105 -13.58 1.57 -4.71
CA LEU A 105 -13.58 2.86 -4.01
C LEU A 105 -12.97 2.78 -2.62
N MET A 106 -13.25 1.71 -1.88
CA MET A 106 -12.72 1.49 -0.53
C MET A 106 -11.22 1.25 -0.57
N ASP A 107 -10.76 0.38 -1.47
CA ASP A 107 -9.35 0.04 -1.60
C ASP A 107 -8.54 1.24 -2.12
N TRP A 108 -9.13 2.06 -2.99
CA TRP A 108 -8.50 3.30 -3.43
C TRP A 108 -8.27 4.29 -2.29
N ALA A 109 -9.32 4.54 -1.50
CA ALA A 109 -9.25 5.46 -0.36
C ALA A 109 -8.22 4.96 0.67
N TRP A 110 -8.22 3.65 0.92
CA TRP A 110 -7.25 3.02 1.81
C TRP A 110 -5.83 3.11 1.27
N GLY A 111 -5.60 2.80 0.00
CA GLY A 111 -4.29 2.85 -0.65
C GLY A 111 -3.62 4.23 -0.54
N ILE A 112 -4.41 5.30 -0.68
CA ILE A 112 -3.96 6.68 -0.46
C ILE A 112 -3.49 6.87 0.99
N VAL A 113 -4.33 6.51 1.95
CA VAL A 113 -4.06 6.73 3.38
C VAL A 113 -2.88 5.88 3.85
N ALA A 114 -2.90 4.57 3.57
CA ALA A 114 -1.88 3.63 3.99
C ALA A 114 -0.50 4.01 3.43
N THR A 115 -0.43 4.35 2.14
CA THR A 115 0.84 4.72 1.50
C THR A 115 1.34 6.09 2.00
N ALA A 116 0.44 7.06 2.21
CA ALA A 116 0.81 8.36 2.80
C ALA A 116 1.40 8.19 4.20
N VAL A 117 0.78 7.37 5.06
CA VAL A 117 1.26 7.10 6.42
C VAL A 117 2.59 6.35 6.39
N ALA A 118 2.71 5.28 5.59
CA ALA A 118 3.95 4.50 5.49
C ALA A 118 5.14 5.33 4.98
N CYS A 119 4.91 6.21 3.99
CA CYS A 119 5.94 7.13 3.50
C CYS A 119 6.31 8.20 4.54
N THR A 120 5.33 8.70 5.28
CA THR A 120 5.54 9.69 6.35
C THR A 120 6.39 9.10 7.47
N VAL A 121 6.04 7.91 7.96
CA VAL A 121 6.79 7.22 9.01
C VAL A 121 8.20 6.88 8.51
N GLY A 122 8.31 6.32 7.29
CA GLY A 122 9.61 6.06 6.66
C GLY A 122 10.51 7.28 6.63
N TYR A 123 9.98 8.44 6.24
CA TYR A 123 10.70 9.70 6.21
C TYR A 123 11.13 10.17 7.59
N LEU A 124 10.22 10.16 8.58
CA LEU A 124 10.51 10.62 9.93
C LEU A 124 11.58 9.75 10.61
N VAL A 125 11.46 8.43 10.51
CA VAL A 125 12.42 7.49 11.08
C VAL A 125 13.76 7.60 10.37
N ALA A 126 13.79 7.60 9.03
CA ALA A 126 15.03 7.75 8.28
C ALA A 126 15.71 9.10 8.55
N LYS A 127 14.95 10.18 8.77
CA LYS A 127 15.52 11.49 9.14
C LYS A 127 16.08 11.51 10.56
N ARG A 128 15.48 10.78 11.50
CA ARG A 128 15.89 10.77 12.91
C ARG A 128 17.15 9.96 13.18
N PHE A 129 17.42 8.94 12.36
CA PHE A 129 18.48 7.94 12.58
C PHE A 129 19.52 7.87 11.45
N ALA A 130 19.46 8.77 10.46
CA ALA A 130 20.48 8.91 9.42
C ALA A 130 21.52 9.99 9.73
#